data_AF-X0W5F8-F1
#
_entry.id   AF-X0W5F8-F1
#
_cell.length_a   1.000
_cell.length_b   1.000
_cell.length_c   1.000
_cell.angle_alpha   90.00
_cell.angle_beta   90.00
_cell.angle_gamma   90.00
#
_symmetry.space_group_name_H-M   'P 1'
#
loop_
_entity.id
_entity.type
_entity.pdbx_description
1 polymer ?
#
loop_
_entity_poly.entity_id
_entity_poly.type
_entity_poly.pdbx_seq_one_letter_code
_entity_poly.pdbx_strand_id
1 'polypeptide(L)'
;MKLLYFYIQLIKTPQTGLLLLTAIAGYRSAPNEYTFITVFLAMVGLLLAISGTTALNMVFDHDIDTVMERTKSRPLPLGNISDKSAIIFGTLLIIVGMVINFRISIIYGIIVFGGIFFDLVIYTLWLKRRSPWSIVFGGLAGGMPIFAGRVLSVGTVELPGILLALAILLWIPTHILTLAMNHSKDYKLAGVPTFPNVFGFKSA
;
A
#
# COMPACT_ATOMS: atom_id res chain seq x y z
N MET A 1 -2.44 -18.01 -20.17
CA MET A 1 -2.50 -18.21 -18.71
C MET A 1 -1.29 -17.67 -17.94
N LYS A 2 -0.02 -17.95 -18.32
CA LYS A 2 1.17 -17.48 -17.57
C LYS A 2 1.29 -15.95 -17.42
N LEU A 3 0.96 -15.18 -18.47
CA LEU A 3 1.06 -13.72 -18.42
C LEU A 3 0.09 -13.09 -17.41
N LEU A 4 -1.17 -13.54 -17.39
CA LEU A 4 -2.17 -13.07 -16.42
C LEU A 4 -1.74 -13.35 -14.98
N TYR A 5 -1.16 -14.52 -14.74
CA TYR A 5 -0.62 -14.89 -13.43
C TYR A 5 0.46 -13.91 -12.95
N PHE A 6 1.34 -13.43 -13.84
CA PHE A 6 2.35 -12.44 -13.48
C PHE A 6 1.75 -11.08 -13.12
N TYR A 7 0.71 -10.62 -13.83
CA TYR A 7 0.01 -9.38 -13.46
C TYR A 7 -0.72 -9.50 -12.12
N ILE A 8 -1.31 -10.66 -11.82
CA ILE A 8 -1.94 -10.92 -10.51
C ILE A 8 -0.91 -10.83 -9.37
N GLN A 9 0.33 -11.26 -9.60
CA GLN A 9 1.38 -11.12 -8.58
C GLN A 9 1.72 -9.65 -8.29
N LEU A 10 1.64 -8.75 -9.28
CA LEU A 10 1.89 -7.31 -9.06
C LEU A 10 0.89 -6.70 -8.07
N ILE A 11 -0.34 -7.23 -8.03
CA ILE A 11 -1.41 -6.75 -7.15
C ILE A 11 -1.14 -7.06 -5.67
N LYS A 12 -0.30 -8.06 -5.35
CA LYS A 12 -0.11 -8.59 -3.98
C LYS A 12 -1.44 -8.96 -3.31
N THR A 13 -2.18 -9.92 -3.89
CA THR A 13 -3.54 -10.30 -3.46
C THR A 13 -3.76 -10.41 -1.95
N PRO A 14 -2.89 -11.06 -1.14
CA PRO A 14 -3.10 -11.14 0.30
C PRO A 14 -3.01 -9.77 1.00
N GLN A 15 -2.03 -8.94 0.63
CA GLN A 15 -1.84 -7.61 1.20
C GLN A 15 -3.02 -6.70 0.82
N THR A 16 -3.39 -6.69 -0.46
CA THR A 16 -4.49 -5.87 -0.97
C THR A 16 -5.84 -6.31 -0.38
N GLY A 17 -6.05 -7.62 -0.22
CA GLY A 17 -7.23 -8.15 0.47
C GLY A 17 -7.33 -7.71 1.93
N LEU A 18 -6.21 -7.71 2.66
CA LEU A 18 -6.17 -7.22 4.05
C LEU A 18 -6.53 -5.72 4.12
N LEU A 19 -5.95 -4.90 3.24
CA LEU A 19 -6.25 -3.46 3.19
C LEU A 19 -7.74 -3.20 2.88
N LEU A 20 -8.33 -3.95 1.93
CA LEU A 20 -9.76 -3.88 1.66
C LEU A 20 -10.62 -4.29 2.86
N LEU A 21 -10.22 -5.34 3.58
CA LEU A 21 -10.92 -5.76 4.78
C LEU A 21 -10.89 -4.67 5.86
N THR A 22 -9.76 -3.98 6.03
CA THR A 22 -9.67 -2.84 6.95
C THR A 22 -10.56 -1.67 6.51
N ALA A 23 -10.69 -1.40 5.21
CA ALA A 23 -11.61 -0.39 4.70
C ALA A 23 -13.08 -0.75 4.96
N ILE A 24 -13.46 -2.01 4.77
CA ILE A 24 -14.79 -2.50 5.11
C ILE A 24 -15.05 -2.36 6.61
N ALA A 25 -14.08 -2.72 7.46
CA ALA A 25 -14.19 -2.54 8.90
C ALA A 25 -14.37 -1.06 9.29
N GLY A 26 -13.60 -0.17 8.67
CA GLY A 26 -13.73 1.28 8.83
C GLY A 26 -15.13 1.78 8.45
N TYR A 27 -15.64 1.34 7.30
CA TYR A 27 -16.99 1.68 6.85
C TYR A 27 -18.08 1.16 7.79
N ARG A 28 -17.94 -0.07 8.29
CA ARG A 28 -18.91 -0.68 9.21
C ARG A 28 -18.84 -0.15 10.64
N SER A 29 -17.85 0.67 10.98
CA SER A 29 -17.67 1.22 12.33
C SER A 29 -18.62 2.38 12.68
N ALA A 30 -19.39 2.89 11.72
CA ALA A 30 -20.35 3.98 11.92
C ALA A 30 -21.69 3.68 11.22
N PRO A 31 -22.77 4.41 11.58
CA PRO A 31 -23.98 4.46 10.78
C PRO A 31 -23.64 4.81 9.32
N ASN A 32 -24.30 4.15 8.39
CA ASN A 32 -24.03 4.29 6.97
C ASN A 32 -25.34 4.27 6.18
N GLU A 33 -25.42 5.14 5.18
CA GLU A 33 -26.62 5.35 4.35
C GLU A 33 -26.42 4.90 2.90
N TYR A 34 -25.19 4.56 2.52
CA TYR A 34 -24.89 4.17 1.14
C TYR A 34 -25.50 2.81 0.78
N THR A 35 -26.03 2.73 -0.44
CA THR A 35 -26.51 1.47 -1.01
C THR A 35 -25.38 0.46 -1.17
N PHE A 36 -25.70 -0.83 -1.19
CA PHE A 36 -24.74 -1.90 -1.44
C PHE A 36 -23.94 -1.67 -2.75
N ILE A 37 -24.59 -1.21 -3.82
CA ILE A 37 -23.95 -0.95 -5.11
C ILE A 37 -22.90 0.16 -4.98
N THR A 38 -23.22 1.25 -4.26
CA THR A 38 -22.28 2.35 -4.05
C THR A 38 -21.05 1.90 -3.26
N VAL A 39 -21.26 1.13 -2.18
CA VAL A 39 -20.16 0.58 -1.37
C VAL A 39 -19.32 -0.40 -2.18
N PHE A 40 -19.96 -1.28 -2.96
CA PHE A 40 -19.26 -2.21 -3.84
C PHE A 40 -18.35 -1.48 -4.84
N LEU A 41 -18.88 -0.44 -5.51
CA LEU A 41 -18.07 0.39 -6.42
C LEU A 41 -16.93 1.11 -5.68
N ALA A 42 -17.15 1.61 -4.46
CA ALA A 42 -16.09 2.24 -3.67
C ALA A 42 -14.97 1.27 -3.32
N MET A 43 -15.32 0.02 -2.97
CA MET A 43 -14.34 -1.03 -2.68
C MET A 43 -13.61 -1.49 -3.95
N VAL A 44 -14.29 -1.55 -5.10
CA VAL A 44 -13.64 -1.81 -6.40
C VAL A 44 -12.68 -0.67 -6.75
N GLY A 45 -13.08 0.58 -6.59
CA GLY A 45 -12.21 1.73 -6.85
C GLY A 45 -10.98 1.73 -5.94
N LEU A 46 -11.15 1.41 -4.65
CA LEU A 46 -10.05 1.24 -3.71
C LEU A 46 -9.14 0.05 -4.05
N LEU A 47 -9.73 -1.09 -4.43
CA LEU A 47 -8.98 -2.27 -4.89
C LEU A 47 -8.06 -1.90 -6.05
N LEU A 48 -8.58 -1.19 -7.05
CA LEU A 48 -7.82 -0.76 -8.22
C LEU A 48 -6.71 0.24 -7.84
N ALA A 49 -7.01 1.21 -6.98
CA ALA A 49 -6.03 2.16 -6.46
C ALA A 49 -4.86 1.48 -5.72
N ILE A 50 -5.16 0.56 -4.80
CA ILE A 50 -4.15 -0.21 -4.06
C ILE A 50 -3.36 -1.10 -5.04
N SER A 51 -4.05 -1.82 -5.93
CA SER A 51 -3.42 -2.72 -6.90
C SER A 51 -2.46 -2.00 -7.85
N GLY A 52 -2.82 -0.80 -8.30
CA GLY A 52 -1.94 0.00 -9.14
C GLY A 52 -0.77 0.58 -8.37
N THR A 53 -0.99 0.99 -7.13
CA THR A 53 0.06 1.46 -6.21
C THR A 53 1.08 0.36 -5.94
N THR A 54 0.65 -0.87 -5.65
CA THR A 54 1.55 -2.00 -5.42
C THR A 54 2.34 -2.38 -6.66
N ALA A 55 1.72 -2.33 -7.84
CA ALA A 55 2.42 -2.54 -9.11
C ALA A 55 3.51 -1.49 -9.36
N LEU A 56 3.21 -0.20 -9.17
CA LEU A 56 4.19 0.89 -9.33
C LEU A 56 5.30 0.82 -8.27
N ASN A 57 4.96 0.48 -7.02
CA ASN A 57 5.94 0.25 -5.95
C ASN A 57 6.97 -0.82 -6.36
N MET A 58 6.53 -1.94 -6.93
CA MET A 58 7.46 -2.98 -7.41
C MET A 58 8.34 -2.51 -8.57
N VAL A 59 7.85 -1.63 -9.45
CA VAL A 59 8.68 -1.05 -10.52
C VAL A 59 9.77 -0.16 -9.94
N PHE A 60 9.43 0.72 -8.99
CA PHE A 60 10.42 1.59 -8.34
C PHE A 60 11.41 0.83 -7.44
N ASP A 61 11.04 -0.38 -7.04
CA ASP A 61 11.85 -1.29 -6.24
C ASP A 61 12.57 -2.35 -7.09
N HIS A 62 12.49 -2.30 -8.44
CA HIS A 62 13.00 -3.37 -9.30
C HIS A 62 14.50 -3.66 -9.05
N ASP A 63 15.34 -2.63 -9.02
CA ASP A 63 16.78 -2.74 -8.77
C ASP A 63 17.10 -3.43 -7.44
N ILE A 64 16.44 -3.04 -6.33
CA ILE A 64 16.67 -3.66 -5.03
C ILE A 64 16.02 -5.05 -4.93
N ASP A 65 14.89 -5.26 -5.60
CA ASP A 65 14.21 -6.55 -5.60
C ASP A 65 15.07 -7.62 -6.30
N THR A 66 15.93 -7.24 -7.25
CA THR A 66 16.82 -8.16 -7.98
C THR A 66 17.91 -8.80 -7.12
N VAL A 67 18.35 -8.12 -6.05
CA VAL A 67 19.46 -8.57 -5.18
C VAL A 67 19.00 -9.20 -3.86
N MET A 68 17.71 -9.13 -3.55
CA MET A 68 17.14 -9.68 -2.32
C MET A 68 16.56 -11.08 -2.55
N GLU A 69 16.99 -12.08 -1.77
CA GLU A 69 16.53 -13.48 -1.88
C GLU A 69 15.00 -13.61 -1.85
N ARG A 70 14.36 -12.81 -0.99
CA ARG A 70 12.91 -12.79 -0.82
C ARG A 70 12.14 -12.34 -2.07
N THR A 71 12.72 -11.49 -2.91
CA THR A 71 11.99 -10.77 -3.97
C THR A 71 12.55 -10.97 -5.37
N LYS A 72 13.73 -11.55 -5.52
CA LYS A 72 14.35 -11.85 -6.82
C LYS A 72 13.52 -12.79 -7.70
N SER A 73 12.57 -13.53 -7.11
CA SER A 73 11.63 -14.42 -7.82
C SER A 73 10.36 -13.73 -8.30
N ARG A 74 10.21 -12.41 -8.08
CA ARG A 74 9.07 -11.63 -8.57
C ARG A 74 9.10 -11.52 -10.10
N PRO A 75 7.95 -11.25 -10.75
CA PRO A 75 7.87 -11.21 -12.21
C PRO A 75 8.75 -10.15 -12.89
N LEU A 76 8.98 -9.00 -12.22
CA LEU A 76 9.80 -7.91 -12.75
C LEU A 76 11.29 -8.27 -12.75
N PRO A 77 11.93 -8.64 -11.62
CA PRO A 77 13.31 -9.13 -11.59
C PRO A 77 13.60 -10.32 -12.52
N LEU A 78 12.63 -11.21 -12.72
CA LEU A 78 12.77 -12.36 -13.63
C LEU A 78 12.63 -11.99 -15.11
N GLY A 79 12.26 -10.75 -15.45
CA GLY A 79 12.01 -10.32 -16.82
C GLY A 79 10.73 -10.89 -17.44
N ASN A 80 9.81 -11.44 -16.62
CA ASN A 80 8.55 -12.00 -17.08
C ASN A 80 7.55 -10.91 -17.52
N ILE A 81 7.69 -9.70 -16.97
CA ILE A 81 6.97 -8.48 -17.34
C ILE A 81 8.01 -7.36 -17.46
N SER A 82 7.88 -6.50 -18.47
CA SER A 82 8.72 -5.30 -18.57
C SER A 82 8.23 -4.17 -17.66
N ASP A 83 9.15 -3.35 -17.16
CA ASP A 83 8.84 -2.18 -16.32
C ASP A 83 7.82 -1.26 -16.98
N LYS A 84 7.96 -1.02 -18.29
CA LYS A 84 7.00 -0.19 -19.06
C LYS A 84 5.59 -0.75 -19.00
N SER A 85 5.42 -2.05 -19.16
CA SER A 85 4.10 -2.70 -19.10
C SER A 85 3.51 -2.65 -17.68
N ALA A 86 4.35 -2.86 -16.66
CA ALA A 86 3.91 -2.73 -15.26
C ALA A 86 3.54 -1.29 -14.89
N ILE A 87 4.26 -0.29 -15.41
CA ILE A 87 3.93 1.14 -15.23
C ILE A 87 2.58 1.46 -15.86
N ILE A 88 2.37 1.06 -17.11
CA ILE A 88 1.09 1.29 -17.82
C ILE A 88 -0.05 0.62 -17.05
N PHE A 89 0.12 -0.64 -16.67
CA PHE A 89 -0.87 -1.39 -15.90
C PHE A 89 -1.20 -0.69 -14.57
N GLY A 90 -0.19 -0.39 -13.75
CA GLY A 90 -0.40 0.21 -12.43
C GLY A 90 -1.03 1.60 -12.53
N THR A 91 -0.60 2.41 -13.49
CA THR A 91 -1.13 3.76 -13.71
C THR A 91 -2.59 3.71 -14.17
N LEU A 92 -2.95 2.80 -15.08
CA LEU A 92 -4.33 2.62 -15.53
C LEU A 92 -5.25 2.20 -14.37
N LEU A 93 -4.81 1.26 -13.53
CA LEU A 93 -5.59 0.84 -12.36
C LEU A 93 -5.81 2.01 -11.39
N ILE A 94 -4.78 2.80 -11.11
CA ILE A 94 -4.92 4.00 -10.27
C ILE A 94 -5.91 4.97 -10.89
N ILE A 95 -5.77 5.31 -12.17
CA ILE A 95 -6.67 6.28 -12.83
C ILE A 95 -8.12 5.81 -12.77
N VAL A 96 -8.39 4.57 -13.17
CA VAL A 96 -9.75 4.02 -13.16
C VAL A 96 -10.29 3.96 -11.73
N GLY A 97 -9.50 3.47 -10.77
CA GLY A 97 -9.89 3.41 -9.36
C GLY A 97 -10.22 4.78 -8.77
N MET A 98 -9.39 5.78 -9.06
CA MET A 98 -9.59 7.13 -8.57
C MET A 98 -10.79 7.82 -9.21
N VAL A 99 -11.03 7.62 -10.51
CA VAL A 99 -12.25 8.11 -11.17
C VAL A 99 -13.50 7.56 -10.47
N ILE A 100 -13.52 6.27 -10.16
CA ILE A 100 -14.64 5.66 -9.42
C ILE A 100 -14.78 6.29 -8.02
N ASN A 101 -13.69 6.38 -7.26
CA ASN A 101 -13.71 6.88 -5.88
C ASN A 101 -14.18 8.33 -5.80
N PHE A 102 -13.68 9.22 -6.66
CA PHE A 102 -14.09 10.64 -6.70
C PHE A 102 -15.54 10.83 -7.14
N ARG A 103 -16.08 9.92 -7.95
CA ARG A 103 -17.50 9.95 -8.35
C ARG A 103 -18.44 9.56 -7.21
N ILE A 104 -17.97 8.73 -6.27
CA ILE A 104 -18.74 8.31 -5.10
C ILE A 104 -18.73 9.38 -4.02
N SER A 105 -17.55 9.89 -3.69
CA SER A 105 -17.39 10.96 -2.71
C SER A 105 -16.04 11.64 -2.89
N ILE A 106 -16.05 12.98 -2.94
CA ILE A 106 -14.84 13.78 -3.10
C ILE A 106 -13.88 13.56 -1.92
N ILE A 107 -14.40 13.59 -0.69
CA ILE A 107 -13.58 13.44 0.51
C ILE A 107 -12.99 12.03 0.61
N TYR A 108 -13.78 11.00 0.28
CA TYR A 108 -13.28 9.63 0.18
C TYR A 108 -12.16 9.51 -0.86
N GLY A 109 -12.36 10.06 -2.06
CA GLY A 109 -11.34 10.11 -3.11
C GLY A 109 -10.05 10.80 -2.64
N ILE A 110 -10.14 11.92 -1.93
CA ILE A 110 -8.96 12.61 -1.37
C ILE A 110 -8.19 11.72 -0.40
N ILE A 111 -8.87 10.98 0.49
CA ILE A 111 -8.19 10.08 1.43
C ILE A 111 -7.51 8.92 0.71
N VAL A 112 -8.17 8.31 -0.28
CA VAL A 112 -7.56 7.24 -1.08
C VAL A 112 -6.35 7.75 -1.86
N PHE A 113 -6.46 8.96 -2.44
CA PHE A 113 -5.34 9.62 -3.11
C PHE A 113 -4.17 9.88 -2.15
N GLY A 114 -4.47 10.31 -0.92
CA GLY A 114 -3.48 10.46 0.14
C GLY A 114 -2.71 9.15 0.38
N GLY A 115 -3.40 8.01 0.45
CA GLY A 115 -2.77 6.69 0.54
C GLY A 115 -1.78 6.40 -0.59
N ILE A 116 -2.20 6.64 -1.84
CA ILE A 116 -1.33 6.49 -3.02
C ILE A 116 -0.09 7.39 -2.90
N PHE A 117 -0.29 8.66 -2.52
CA PHE A 117 0.78 9.64 -2.38
C PHE A 117 1.79 9.26 -1.29
N PHE A 118 1.30 8.86 -0.11
CA PHE A 118 2.17 8.43 0.99
C PHE A 118 2.95 7.15 0.64
N ASP A 119 2.34 6.20 -0.07
CA ASP A 119 3.02 4.97 -0.48
C ASP A 119 4.08 5.23 -1.56
N LEU A 120 3.70 5.84 -2.69
CA LEU A 120 4.61 6.01 -3.82
C LEU A 120 5.64 7.11 -3.60
N VAL A 121 5.19 8.30 -3.20
CA VAL A 121 6.06 9.48 -3.15
C VAL A 121 6.86 9.50 -1.86
N ILE A 122 6.17 9.44 -0.72
CA ILE A 122 6.82 9.61 0.59
C ILE A 122 7.62 8.36 0.96
N TYR A 123 7.00 7.19 0.89
CA TYR A 123 7.68 5.95 1.27
C TYR A 123 8.61 5.46 0.16
N THR A 124 8.09 5.06 -1.00
CA THR A 124 8.83 4.30 -2.00
C THR A 124 9.97 5.12 -2.63
N LEU A 125 9.66 6.32 -3.15
CA LEU A 125 10.63 7.15 -3.86
C LEU A 125 11.57 7.91 -2.91
N TRP A 126 11.06 8.41 -1.79
CA TRP A 126 11.83 9.32 -0.93
C TRP A 126 12.48 8.63 0.27
N LEU A 127 11.69 8.14 1.22
CA LEU A 127 12.20 7.75 2.53
C LEU A 127 12.84 6.37 2.53
N LYS A 128 12.32 5.40 1.77
CA LYS A 128 12.75 4.00 1.80
C LYS A 128 14.26 3.84 1.63
N ARG A 129 14.87 4.63 0.75
CA ARG A 129 16.31 4.59 0.45
C ARG A 129 17.16 5.55 1.30
N ARG A 130 16.53 6.43 2.09
CA ARG A 130 17.22 7.55 2.76
C ARG A 130 17.08 7.55 4.27
N SER A 131 16.10 6.86 4.84
CA SER A 131 15.78 6.94 6.26
C SER A 131 15.42 5.59 6.87
N PRO A 132 16.00 5.25 8.05
CA PRO A 132 15.57 4.09 8.84
C PRO A 132 14.16 4.23 9.40
N TRP A 133 13.60 5.45 9.40
CA TRP A 133 12.24 5.74 9.85
C TRP A 133 11.20 5.64 8.74
N SER A 134 11.60 5.23 7.53
CA SER A 134 10.70 5.08 6.38
C SER A 134 9.47 4.22 6.66
N ILE A 135 9.60 3.22 7.53
CA ILE A 135 8.50 2.33 7.94
C ILE A 135 7.36 3.08 8.65
N VAL A 136 7.69 4.05 9.51
CA VAL A 136 6.68 4.81 10.26
C VAL A 136 5.88 5.67 9.30
N PHE A 137 6.56 6.45 8.46
CA PHE A 137 5.87 7.33 7.51
C PHE A 137 5.18 6.55 6.39
N GLY A 138 5.77 5.44 5.92
CA GLY A 138 5.11 4.53 4.98
C GLY A 138 3.92 3.80 5.57
N GLY A 139 3.93 3.55 6.89
CA GLY A 139 2.79 2.99 7.61
C GLY A 139 1.54 3.87 7.55
N LEU A 140 1.68 5.18 7.31
CA LEU A 140 0.53 6.06 7.09
C LEU A 140 -0.31 5.60 5.91
N ALA A 141 0.32 5.17 4.81
CA ALA A 141 -0.39 4.63 3.66
C ALA A 141 -1.19 3.36 4.02
N GLY A 142 -0.67 2.53 4.92
CA GLY A 142 -1.37 1.33 5.42
C GLY A 142 -2.58 1.64 6.29
N GLY A 143 -2.61 2.79 6.97
CA GLY A 143 -3.76 3.26 7.74
C GLY A 143 -4.84 3.98 6.92
N MET A 144 -4.53 4.38 5.68
CA MET A 144 -5.49 5.11 4.83
C MET A 144 -6.74 4.30 4.45
N PRO A 145 -6.70 2.98 4.19
CA PRO A 145 -7.90 2.22 3.84
C PRO A 145 -8.96 2.21 4.94
N ILE A 146 -8.59 1.93 6.20
CA ILE A 146 -9.54 1.99 7.33
C ILE A 146 -10.10 3.41 7.52
N PHE A 147 -9.26 4.42 7.34
CA PHE A 147 -9.67 5.81 7.43
C PHE A 147 -10.65 6.19 6.31
N ALA A 148 -10.34 5.80 5.07
CA ALA A 148 -11.18 6.02 3.90
C ALA A 148 -12.54 5.34 4.08
N GLY A 149 -12.55 4.10 4.59
CA GLY A 149 -13.79 3.40 4.95
C GLY A 149 -14.63 4.19 5.96
N ARG A 150 -14.03 4.67 7.05
CA ARG A 150 -14.74 5.48 8.05
C ARG A 150 -15.31 6.77 7.45
N VAL A 151 -14.50 7.48 6.67
CA VAL A 151 -14.90 8.72 5.99
C VAL A 151 -16.02 8.45 4.99
N LEU A 152 -16.00 7.31 4.31
CA LEU A 152 -17.10 6.89 3.43
C LEU A 152 -18.39 6.63 4.21
N SER A 153 -18.32 6.09 5.43
CA SER A 153 -19.52 5.84 6.25
C SER A 153 -20.17 7.13 6.72
N VAL A 154 -19.37 8.08 7.22
CA VAL A 154 -19.88 9.29 7.90
C VAL A 154 -20.02 10.48 6.94
N GLY A 155 -19.27 10.48 5.84
CA GLY A 155 -19.24 11.57 4.86
C GLY A 155 -18.30 12.73 5.25
N THR A 156 -17.62 12.66 6.40
CA THR A 156 -16.70 13.71 6.88
C THR A 156 -15.46 13.10 7.54
N VAL A 157 -14.43 13.92 7.78
CA VAL A 157 -13.25 13.53 8.57
C VAL A 157 -13.51 13.78 10.04
N GLU A 158 -13.45 12.71 10.83
CA GLU A 158 -13.65 12.77 12.28
C GLU A 158 -12.52 12.08 13.05
N LEU A 159 -12.41 12.43 14.33
CA LEU A 159 -11.41 11.86 15.24
C LEU A 159 -11.43 10.32 15.29
N PRO A 160 -12.58 9.61 15.36
CA PRO A 160 -12.58 8.15 15.35
C PRO A 160 -11.89 7.54 14.12
N GLY A 161 -12.03 8.14 12.94
CA GLY A 161 -11.36 7.68 11.73
C GLY A 161 -9.85 7.84 11.79
N ILE A 162 -9.40 8.98 12.33
CA ILE A 162 -7.98 9.25 12.55
C ILE A 162 -7.40 8.26 13.57
N LEU A 163 -8.11 8.00 14.67
CA LEU A 163 -7.67 7.05 15.70
C LEU A 163 -7.57 5.62 15.16
N LEU A 164 -8.51 5.18 14.32
CA LEU A 164 -8.43 3.89 13.64
C LEU A 164 -7.21 3.80 12.71
N ALA A 165 -6.93 4.86 11.95
CA ALA A 165 -5.74 4.94 11.11
C ALA A 165 -4.44 4.87 11.95
N LEU A 166 -4.41 5.59 13.08
CA LEU A 166 -3.29 5.58 14.01
C LEU A 166 -3.10 4.23 14.68
N ALA A 167 -4.17 3.51 15.01
CA ALA A 167 -4.08 2.16 15.56
C ALA A 167 -3.39 1.20 14.57
N ILE A 168 -3.76 1.27 13.28
CA ILE A 168 -3.10 0.51 12.22
C ILE A 168 -1.63 0.97 12.06
N LEU A 169 -1.39 2.29 12.05
CA LEU A 169 -0.06 2.86 11.95
C LEU A 169 0.88 2.37 13.05
N LEU A 170 0.42 2.33 14.31
CA LEU A 170 1.24 1.91 15.44
C LEU A 170 1.53 0.40 15.42
N TRP A 171 0.64 -0.38 14.80
CA TRP A 171 0.86 -1.81 14.62
C TRP A 171 1.89 -2.13 13.53
N ILE A 172 1.93 -1.36 12.42
CA ILE A 172 2.79 -1.63 11.26
C ILE A 172 4.29 -1.75 11.61
N PRO A 173 4.91 -0.84 12.38
CA PRO A 173 6.31 -0.95 12.78
C PRO A 173 6.63 -2.28 13.44
N THR A 174 5.76 -2.81 14.30
CA THR A 174 6.02 -4.09 14.99
C THR A 174 6.15 -5.24 13.97
N HIS A 175 5.29 -5.28 12.96
CA HIS A 175 5.32 -6.30 11.92
C HIS A 175 6.49 -6.11 10.94
N ILE A 176 6.72 -4.89 10.46
CA ILE A 176 7.75 -4.64 9.45
C ILE A 176 9.16 -4.69 10.06
N LEU A 177 9.33 -4.34 11.33
CA LEU A 177 10.61 -4.42 12.01
C LEU A 177 11.07 -5.87 12.18
N THR A 178 10.17 -6.78 12.57
CA THR A 178 10.49 -8.22 12.62
C THR A 178 10.86 -8.78 11.25
N LEU A 179 10.15 -8.37 10.19
CA LEU A 179 10.54 -8.72 8.80
C LEU A 179 11.92 -8.17 8.43
N ALA A 180 12.23 -6.92 8.81
CA ALA A 180 13.50 -6.27 8.54
C ALA A 180 14.66 -6.92 9.29
N MET A 181 14.44 -7.44 10.50
CA MET A 181 15.42 -8.23 11.25
C MET A 181 15.72 -9.56 10.55
N ASN A 182 14.66 -10.30 10.16
CA ASN A 182 14.78 -11.59 9.48
C ASN A 182 15.52 -11.48 8.13
N HIS A 183 15.29 -10.40 7.38
CA HIS A 183 15.90 -10.14 6.07
C HIS A 183 16.96 -9.03 6.10
N SER A 184 17.57 -8.79 7.26
CA SER A 184 18.57 -7.73 7.46
C SER A 184 19.72 -7.79 6.46
N LYS A 185 20.23 -9.00 6.17
CA LYS A 185 21.28 -9.24 5.17
C LYS A 185 20.85 -8.80 3.77
N ASP A 186 19.65 -9.19 3.34
CA ASP A 186 19.09 -8.80 2.03
C ASP A 186 18.95 -7.28 1.92
N TYR A 187 18.42 -6.62 2.96
CA TYR A 187 18.30 -5.16 2.98
C TYR A 187 19.66 -4.46 2.96
N LYS A 188 20.67 -5.03 3.62
CA LYS A 188 22.04 -4.51 3.60
C LYS A 188 22.68 -4.64 2.22
N LEU A 189 22.48 -5.79 1.54
CA LEU A 189 22.93 -6.00 0.15
C LEU A 189 22.26 -5.02 -0.83
N ALA A 190 20.98 -4.75 -0.62
CA ALA A 190 20.21 -3.78 -1.39
C ALA A 190 20.52 -2.31 -1.06
N GLY A 191 21.40 -2.03 -0.09
CA GLY A 191 21.73 -0.66 0.32
C GLY A 191 20.57 0.09 0.98
N VAL A 192 19.56 -0.62 1.52
CA VAL A 192 18.39 -0.02 2.16
C VAL A 192 18.67 0.17 3.66
N PRO A 193 18.66 1.41 4.18
CA PRO A 193 19.03 1.69 5.56
C PRO A 193 17.86 1.38 6.51
N THR A 194 17.56 0.10 6.75
CA THR A 194 16.50 -0.30 7.70
C THR A 194 16.89 -0.02 9.15
N PHE A 195 15.90 0.19 10.02
CA PHE A 195 16.13 0.49 11.43
C PHE A 195 17.09 -0.50 12.13
N PRO A 196 16.94 -1.85 12.01
CA PRO A 196 17.87 -2.80 12.63
C PRO A 196 19.28 -2.74 12.03
N ASN A 197 19.42 -2.39 10.75
CA ASN A 197 20.72 -2.28 10.08
C ASN A 197 21.49 -1.02 10.49
N VAL A 198 20.79 0.04 10.90
CA VAL A 198 21.40 1.31 11.33
C VAL A 198 21.65 1.32 12.85
N PHE A 199 20.67 0.93 13.66
CA PHE A 199 20.71 1.05 15.12
C PHE A 199 21.03 -0.26 15.85
N GLY A 200 21.14 -1.38 15.13
CA GLY A 200 21.39 -2.70 15.68
C GLY A 200 20.13 -3.37 16.23
N PHE A 201 20.20 -4.71 16.36
CA PHE A 201 19.03 -5.52 16.73
C PHE A 201 18.61 -5.38 18.19
N LYS A 202 19.50 -4.91 19.08
CA LYS A 202 19.17 -4.67 20.49
C LYS A 202 18.29 -3.43 20.70
N SER A 203 18.30 -2.52 19.73
CA SER A 203 17.56 -1.26 19.75
C SER A 203 16.22 -1.35 19.01
N ALA A 204 16.00 -2.46 18.28
CA ALA A 204 14.83 -2.75 17.46
C ALA A 204 13.86 -3.66 18.24
#